data_AF-A0A3A6Q673-F1
#
_entry.id   AF-A0A3A6Q673-F1
#
_cell.length_a   1.000
_cell.length_b   1.000
_cell.length_c   1.000
_cell.angle_alpha   90.00
_cell.angle_beta   90.00
_cell.angle_gamma   90.00
#
_symmetry.space_group_name_H-M   'P 1'
#
loop_
_entity.id
_entity.type
_entity.pdbx_description
1 polymer ?
#
loop_
_entity_poly.entity_id
_entity_poly.type
_entity_poly.pdbx_seq_one_letter_code
_entity_poly.pdbx_strand_id
1 'polypeptide(L)'
;MLIGLADLLHELFKEPQRQKRQHYSDIDPKISDLVKAFNQIEGITTIASCQGHISGHIEAPYIYFKASNIIVSQIVQALRKNRNFHTRWEITGVFDQHNDLSFRLSSLKLDTRIYQRGWWDLGWNRSKVDHDFIVLQQMLENLTR
;
A
#
# COMPACT_ATOMS: atom_id res chain seq x y z
N MET A 1 -0.21 20.72 12.73
CA MET A 1 -1.14 20.10 13.70
C MET A 1 -2.56 19.90 13.15
N LEU A 2 -3.04 20.74 12.20
CA LEU A 2 -4.39 20.60 11.61
C LEU A 2 -4.53 19.50 10.53
N ILE A 3 -3.42 19.07 9.91
CA ILE A 3 -3.45 18.11 8.79
C ILE A 3 -3.99 16.73 9.23
N GLY A 4 -3.50 16.19 10.34
CA GLY A 4 -3.92 14.88 10.84
C GLY A 4 -5.40 14.81 11.25
N LEU A 5 -5.98 15.92 11.71
CA LEU A 5 -7.42 15.99 11.99
C LEU A 5 -8.24 15.98 10.70
N ALA A 6 -7.80 16.70 9.66
CA ALA A 6 -8.49 16.72 8.38
C ALA A 6 -8.48 15.34 7.71
N ASP A 7 -7.36 14.61 7.72
CA ASP A 7 -7.26 13.24 7.22
C ASP A 7 -8.16 12.30 8.01
N LEU A 8 -8.13 12.37 9.35
CA LEU A 8 -8.99 11.55 10.20
C LEU A 8 -10.49 11.79 9.92
N LEU A 9 -10.91 13.06 9.80
CA LEU A 9 -12.30 13.39 9.47
C LEU A 9 -12.67 12.93 8.05
N HIS A 10 -11.75 13.04 7.10
CA HIS A 10 -11.96 12.55 5.73
C HIS A 10 -12.21 11.04 5.73
N GLU A 11 -11.36 10.28 6.42
CA GLU A 11 -11.51 8.82 6.53
C GLU A 11 -12.80 8.42 7.25
N LEU A 12 -13.21 9.12 8.30
CA LEU A 12 -14.41 8.75 9.06
C LEU A 12 -15.72 9.03 8.29
N PHE A 13 -15.77 10.13 7.53
CA PHE A 13 -17.03 10.63 6.97
C PHE A 13 -17.13 10.55 5.44
N LYS A 14 -16.01 10.64 4.71
CA LYS A 14 -16.01 10.70 3.23
C LYS A 14 -15.65 9.36 2.59
N GLU A 15 -14.61 8.68 3.07
CA GLU A 15 -14.17 7.40 2.49
C GLU A 15 -15.26 6.32 2.48
N PRO A 16 -16.09 6.13 3.53
CA PRO A 16 -17.17 5.13 3.48
C PRO A 16 -18.21 5.43 2.41
N GLN A 17 -18.46 6.70 2.10
CA GLN A 17 -19.37 7.09 1.03
C GLN A 17 -18.73 6.88 -0.34
N ARG A 18 -17.43 7.16 -0.45
CA ARG A 18 -16.65 6.95 -1.67
C ARG A 18 -16.56 5.47 -2.02
N GLN A 19 -16.16 4.62 -1.08
CA GLN A 19 -16.06 3.17 -1.25
C GLN A 19 -17.38 2.53 -1.68
N LYS A 20 -18.53 3.02 -1.20
CA LYS A 20 -19.85 2.53 -1.65
C LYS A 20 -20.17 2.86 -3.12
N ARG A 21 -19.55 3.90 -3.68
CA ARG A 21 -19.78 4.38 -5.05
C ARG A 21 -18.69 3.92 -6.02
N GLN A 22 -17.52 3.58 -5.49
CA GLN A 22 -16.33 3.23 -6.24
C GLN A 22 -16.49 1.83 -6.85
N HIS A 23 -16.10 1.67 -8.11
CA HIS A 23 -16.06 0.35 -8.73
C HIS A 23 -14.83 -0.39 -8.20
N TYR A 24 -14.91 -1.71 -8.13
CA TYR A 24 -13.81 -2.54 -7.60
C TYR A 24 -12.48 -2.33 -8.36
N SER A 25 -12.54 -1.94 -9.64
CA SER A 25 -11.38 -1.67 -10.48
C SER A 25 -10.70 -0.33 -10.22
N ASP A 26 -11.31 0.56 -9.45
CA ASP A 26 -10.79 1.91 -9.26
C ASP A 26 -9.67 1.89 -8.22
N ILE A 27 -8.49 2.38 -8.61
CA ILE A 27 -7.34 2.47 -7.72
C ILE A 27 -7.50 3.67 -6.79
N ASP A 28 -7.19 3.46 -5.52
CA ASP A 28 -7.22 4.52 -4.53
C ASP A 28 -6.23 5.66 -4.84
N PRO A 29 -6.64 6.95 -4.78
CA PRO A 29 -5.83 8.09 -5.19
C PRO A 29 -4.47 8.18 -4.49
N LYS A 30 -4.40 7.91 -3.19
CA LYS A 30 -3.13 8.09 -2.43
C LYS A 30 -2.09 7.01 -2.75
N ILE A 31 -2.49 5.84 -3.25
CA ILE A 31 -1.59 4.75 -3.62
C ILE A 31 -1.43 4.59 -5.15
N SER A 32 -2.21 5.34 -5.94
CA SER A 32 -2.25 5.24 -7.41
C SER A 32 -0.88 5.31 -8.07
N ASP A 33 -0.04 6.29 -7.71
CA ASP A 33 1.25 6.45 -8.37
C ASP A 33 2.25 5.35 -8.00
N LEU A 34 2.14 4.79 -6.80
CA LEU A 34 2.88 3.59 -6.41
C LEU A 34 2.43 2.37 -7.23
N VAL A 35 1.12 2.20 -7.44
CA VAL A 35 0.58 1.11 -8.29
C VAL A 35 1.04 1.25 -9.73
N LYS A 36 1.09 2.47 -10.27
CA LYS A 36 1.66 2.73 -11.61
C LYS A 36 3.13 2.35 -11.68
N ALA A 37 3.94 2.73 -10.69
CA ALA A 37 5.36 2.38 -10.65
C ALA A 37 5.58 0.86 -10.61
N PHE A 38 4.73 0.10 -9.89
CA PHE A 38 4.75 -1.37 -9.95
C PHE A 38 4.50 -1.88 -11.37
N ASN A 39 3.44 -1.41 -12.03
CA ASN A 39 3.07 -1.86 -13.39
C ASN A 39 4.03 -1.38 -14.49
N GLN A 40 4.96 -0.46 -14.20
CA GLN A 40 6.02 -0.06 -15.12
C GLN A 40 7.20 -1.04 -15.14
N ILE A 41 7.35 -1.88 -14.11
CA ILE A 41 8.38 -2.92 -14.08
C ILE A 41 7.92 -4.07 -14.98
N GLU A 42 8.71 -4.40 -16.00
CA GLU A 42 8.44 -5.54 -16.87
C GLU A 42 8.32 -6.83 -16.05
N GLY A 43 7.25 -7.58 -16.28
CA GLY A 43 6.97 -8.84 -15.56
C GLY A 43 6.24 -8.67 -14.23
N ILE A 44 5.77 -7.46 -13.89
CA ILE A 44 4.84 -7.22 -12.78
C ILE A 44 3.42 -6.99 -13.32
N THR A 45 2.43 -7.53 -12.60
CA THR A 45 1.02 -7.17 -12.81
C THR A 45 0.33 -7.01 -11.46
N THR A 46 -0.12 -5.80 -11.14
CA THR A 46 -0.92 -5.58 -9.93
C THR A 46 -2.32 -6.14 -10.10
N ILE A 47 -2.76 -6.93 -9.12
CA ILE A 47 -4.08 -7.56 -9.08
C ILE A 47 -5.05 -6.71 -8.25
N ALA A 48 -4.59 -6.21 -7.10
CA ALA A 48 -5.40 -5.41 -6.19
C ALA A 48 -4.50 -4.50 -5.35
N SER A 49 -5.07 -3.44 -4.81
CA SER A 49 -4.38 -2.51 -3.91
C SER A 49 -5.36 -1.83 -2.98
N CYS A 50 -4.89 -1.37 -1.83
CA CYS A 50 -5.63 -0.52 -0.91
C CYS A 50 -4.70 0.55 -0.37
N GLN A 51 -5.14 1.82 -0.32
CA GLN A 51 -4.36 2.88 0.31
C GLN A 51 -4.39 2.83 1.85
N GLY A 52 -5.19 1.93 2.41
CA GLY A 52 -5.45 1.79 3.83
C GLY A 52 -6.57 2.71 4.31
N HIS A 53 -7.53 2.15 5.06
CA HIS A 53 -8.74 2.81 5.53
C HIS A 53 -9.14 2.38 6.94
N ILE A 54 -9.75 3.30 7.69
CA ILE A 54 -10.15 3.09 9.10
C ILE A 54 -11.67 3.11 9.32
N SER A 55 -12.44 3.34 8.26
CA SER A 55 -13.89 3.34 8.25
C SER A 55 -14.39 2.80 6.91
N GLY A 56 -15.61 2.27 6.87
CA GLY A 56 -16.10 1.54 5.70
C GLY A 56 -15.46 0.14 5.62
N HIS A 57 -14.83 -0.19 4.49
CA HIS A 57 -13.98 -1.36 4.38
C HIS A 57 -12.63 -1.08 5.03
N ILE A 58 -12.52 -1.46 6.31
CA ILE A 58 -11.31 -1.28 7.12
C ILE A 58 -10.25 -2.27 6.66
N GLU A 59 -9.12 -1.75 6.19
CA GLU A 59 -8.03 -2.55 5.64
C GLU A 59 -6.73 -1.76 5.75
N ALA A 60 -5.61 -2.45 5.96
CA ALA A 60 -4.31 -1.79 5.99
C ALA A 60 -3.77 -1.57 4.55
N PRO A 61 -2.83 -0.65 4.35
CA PRO A 61 -2.23 -0.44 3.03
C PRO A 61 -1.57 -1.69 2.45
N TYR A 62 -1.87 -2.02 1.20
CA TYR A 62 -1.19 -3.11 0.49
C TYR A 62 -1.21 -2.94 -1.03
N ILE A 63 -0.29 -3.64 -1.69
CA ILE A 63 -0.35 -3.95 -3.13
C ILE A 63 -0.20 -5.45 -3.30
N TYR A 64 -1.14 -6.07 -4.00
CA TYR A 64 -1.15 -7.48 -4.36
C TYR A 64 -0.84 -7.62 -5.86
N PHE A 65 0.14 -8.46 -6.23
CA PHE A 65 0.66 -8.50 -7.59
C PHE A 65 1.24 -9.87 -7.97
N LYS A 66 1.28 -10.16 -9.27
CA LYS A 66 2.05 -11.28 -9.84
C LYS A 66 3.40 -10.77 -10.32
N ALA A 67 4.44 -11.57 -10.10
CA ALA A 67 5.80 -11.33 -10.58
C ALA A 67 6.64 -12.61 -10.54
N SER A 68 7.81 -12.61 -11.18
CA SER A 68 8.79 -13.69 -10.98
C SER A 68 9.54 -13.54 -9.65
N ASN A 69 10.06 -14.64 -9.12
CA ASN A 69 10.91 -14.62 -7.91
C ASN A 69 12.16 -13.73 -8.07
N ILE A 70 12.67 -13.59 -9.29
CA ILE A 70 13.84 -12.75 -9.60
C ILE A 70 13.50 -11.27 -9.33
N ILE A 71 12.38 -10.79 -9.89
CA ILE A 71 11.91 -9.42 -9.70
C ILE A 71 11.59 -9.16 -8.22
N VAL A 72 10.89 -10.10 -7.56
CA VAL A 72 10.56 -9.98 -6.14
C VAL A 72 11.82 -9.89 -5.28
N SER A 73 12.85 -10.70 -5.58
CA SER A 73 14.13 -10.63 -4.87
C SER A 73 14.80 -9.26 -5.00
N GLN A 74 14.76 -8.64 -6.18
CA GLN A 74 15.30 -7.29 -6.39
C GLN A 74 14.56 -6.25 -5.54
N ILE A 75 13.22 -6.29 -5.52
CA ILE A 75 12.41 -5.37 -4.71
C ILE A 75 12.70 -5.59 -3.22
N VAL A 76 12.75 -6.83 -2.75
CA VAL A 76 13.07 -7.17 -1.35
C VAL A 76 14.46 -6.65 -0.97
N GLN A 77 15.45 -6.77 -1.86
CA GLN A 77 16.77 -6.21 -1.62
C GLN A 77 16.75 -4.69 -1.51
N ALA A 78 16.00 -4.00 -2.38
CA ALA A 78 15.84 -2.55 -2.35
C ALA A 78 15.15 -2.09 -1.05
N LEU A 79 14.06 -2.76 -0.64
CA LEU A 79 13.36 -2.51 0.61
C LEU A 79 14.29 -2.63 1.83
N ARG A 80 15.14 -3.66 1.87
CA ARG A 80 16.08 -3.89 2.99
C ARG A 80 17.19 -2.83 3.07
N LYS A 81 17.59 -2.26 1.94
CA LYS A 81 18.63 -1.23 1.87
C LYS A 81 18.10 0.15 2.24
N ASN A 82 16.82 0.43 1.96
CA ASN A 82 16.22 1.72 2.22
C ASN A 82 15.88 1.90 3.71
N ARG A 83 16.31 3.02 4.30
CA ARG A 83 16.13 3.35 5.72
C ARG A 83 15.15 4.52 5.94
N ASN A 84 14.61 5.09 4.87
CA ASN A 84 13.79 6.30 4.92
C ASN A 84 12.31 6.03 5.21
N PHE A 85 11.94 4.78 5.50
CA PHE A 85 10.56 4.43 5.81
C PHE A 85 10.20 4.71 7.28
N HIS A 86 8.97 5.15 7.51
CA HIS A 86 8.37 5.29 8.83
C HIS A 86 7.80 3.96 9.38
N THR A 87 7.54 3.00 8.51
CA THR A 87 7.26 1.61 8.90
C THR A 87 8.08 0.62 8.09
N ARG A 88 8.19 -0.62 8.60
CA ARG A 88 8.82 -1.70 7.83
C ARG A 88 7.83 -2.23 6.80
N TRP A 89 8.19 -2.11 5.53
CA TRP A 89 7.50 -2.72 4.41
C TRP A 89 8.16 -4.04 4.02
N GLU A 90 7.36 -5.01 3.64
CA GLU A 90 7.83 -6.34 3.27
C GLU A 90 6.94 -6.99 2.21
N ILE A 91 7.52 -7.92 1.46
CA ILE A 91 6.80 -8.73 0.49
C ILE A 91 6.61 -10.12 1.07
N THR A 92 5.37 -10.60 1.08
CA THR A 92 5.00 -11.97 1.43
C THR A 92 4.46 -12.69 0.20
N GLY A 93 4.78 -13.99 0.07
CA GLY A 93 4.22 -14.85 -0.98
C GLY A 93 2.90 -15.47 -0.51
N VAL A 94 1.89 -15.47 -1.37
CA VAL A 94 0.55 -15.99 -1.10
C VAL A 94 0.04 -16.70 -2.34
N PHE A 95 -0.45 -17.93 -2.19
CA PHE A 95 -1.13 -18.63 -3.29
C PHE A 95 -2.53 -18.05 -3.47
N ASP A 96 -2.87 -17.69 -4.71
CA ASP A 96 -4.21 -17.21 -5.04
C ASP A 96 -5.23 -18.38 -5.10
N GLN A 97 -6.50 -18.05 -5.40
CA GLN A 97 -7.58 -19.04 -5.51
C GLN A 97 -7.37 -20.10 -6.61
N HIS A 98 -6.44 -19.88 -7.54
CA HIS A 98 -6.07 -20.80 -8.60
C HIS A 98 -4.77 -21.57 -8.27
N ASN A 99 -4.24 -21.43 -7.05
CA ASN A 99 -2.93 -21.93 -6.61
C ASN A 99 -1.73 -21.33 -7.37
N ASP A 100 -1.89 -20.15 -7.96
CA ASP A 100 -0.75 -19.42 -8.51
C ASP A 100 -0.05 -18.62 -7.40
N LEU A 101 1.28 -18.66 -7.37
CA LEU A 101 2.06 -17.83 -6.46
C LEU A 101 1.91 -16.35 -6.84
N SER A 102 1.38 -15.56 -5.91
CA SER A 102 1.29 -14.11 -5.97
C SER A 102 1.99 -13.49 -4.77
N PHE A 103 2.17 -12.18 -4.79
CA PHE A 103 2.93 -11.46 -3.78
C PHE A 103 2.13 -10.30 -3.21
N ARG A 104 2.28 -10.05 -1.91
CA ARG A 104 1.69 -8.91 -1.21
C ARG A 104 2.79 -8.04 -0.62
N LEU A 105 2.89 -6.79 -1.08
CA LEU A 105 3.63 -5.74 -0.39
C LEU A 105 2.71 -5.15 0.69
N SER A 106 3.09 -5.27 1.96
CA SER A 106 2.37 -4.64 3.08
C SER A 106 3.31 -4.30 4.23
N SER A 107 2.76 -3.80 5.33
CA SER A 107 3.49 -3.58 6.58
C SER A 107 2.84 -4.34 7.71
N LEU A 108 3.53 -5.35 8.26
CA LEU A 108 3.04 -6.16 9.38
C LEU A 108 2.59 -5.30 10.57
N LYS A 109 3.27 -4.18 10.83
CA LYS A 109 2.89 -3.24 11.90
C LYS A 109 1.51 -2.63 11.65
N LEU A 110 1.22 -2.21 10.41
CA LEU A 110 -0.06 -1.61 10.05
C LEU A 110 -1.15 -2.68 9.99
N ASP A 111 -0.85 -3.83 9.39
CA ASP A 111 -1.76 -4.98 9.29
C ASP A 111 -2.26 -5.42 10.68
N THR A 112 -1.33 -5.63 11.63
CA THR A 112 -1.65 -6.15 12.97
C THR A 112 -2.32 -5.14 13.90
N ARG A 113 -2.24 -3.84 13.59
CA ARG A 113 -2.70 -2.76 14.48
C ARG A 113 -3.86 -1.96 13.90
N ILE A 114 -4.39 -2.34 12.74
CA ILE A 114 -5.38 -1.54 12.01
C ILE A 114 -6.61 -1.22 12.88
N TYR A 115 -7.09 -2.19 13.67
CA TYR A 115 -8.26 -2.00 14.52
C TYR A 115 -7.97 -1.21 15.81
N GLN A 116 -6.76 -1.32 16.38
CA GLN A 116 -6.42 -0.67 17.65
C GLN A 116 -5.81 0.73 17.46
N ARG A 117 -5.07 0.93 16.36
CA ARG A 117 -4.29 2.15 16.09
C ARG A 117 -4.49 2.71 14.68
N GLY A 118 -5.39 2.17 13.87
CA GLY A 118 -5.68 2.69 12.54
C GLY A 118 -6.00 4.18 12.55
N TRP A 119 -6.86 4.66 13.45
CA TRP A 119 -7.18 6.09 13.58
C TRP A 119 -5.95 6.98 13.84
N TRP A 120 -4.92 6.43 14.48
CA TRP A 120 -3.66 7.12 14.74
C TRP A 120 -2.70 7.02 13.56
N ASP A 121 -2.51 5.83 12.99
CA ASP A 121 -1.52 5.58 11.93
C ASP A 121 -2.01 6.04 10.54
N LEU A 122 -3.29 5.79 10.22
CA LEU A 122 -3.93 6.12 8.94
C LEU A 122 -4.88 7.33 9.00
N GLY A 123 -5.17 7.85 10.20
CA GLY A 123 -5.82 9.15 10.39
C GLY A 123 -4.80 10.21 10.76
N TRP A 124 -4.47 10.29 12.05
CA TRP A 124 -3.66 11.40 12.58
C TRP A 124 -2.24 11.49 12.01
N ASN A 125 -1.56 10.36 11.79
CA ASN A 125 -0.21 10.27 11.22
C ASN A 125 -0.22 9.82 9.76
N ARG A 126 -1.34 10.01 9.06
CA ARG A 126 -1.51 9.56 7.67
C ARG A 126 -0.37 9.99 6.75
N SER A 127 0.14 11.20 6.95
CA SER A 127 1.28 11.74 6.19
C SER A 127 2.54 10.88 6.24
N LYS A 128 2.75 10.08 7.29
CA LYS A 128 3.88 9.14 7.37
C LYS A 128 3.71 7.96 6.42
N VAL A 129 2.48 7.47 6.27
CA VAL A 129 2.17 6.39 5.33
C VAL A 129 2.22 6.90 3.89
N ASP A 130 1.67 8.09 3.65
CA ASP A 130 1.73 8.73 2.33
C ASP A 130 3.18 9.06 1.94
N HIS A 131 4.04 9.45 2.90
CA HIS A 131 5.48 9.58 2.69
C HIS A 131 6.12 8.24 2.28
N ASP A 132 5.81 7.16 2.99
CA ASP A 132 6.33 5.84 2.65
C ASP A 132 5.91 5.39 1.24
N PHE A 133 4.69 5.73 0.77
CA PHE A 133 4.29 5.48 -0.61
C PHE A 133 5.17 6.19 -1.63
N ILE A 134 5.52 7.45 -1.38
CA ILE A 134 6.44 8.22 -2.24
C ILE A 134 7.83 7.58 -2.24
N VAL A 135 8.34 7.17 -1.08
CA VAL A 135 9.66 6.52 -0.98
C VAL A 135 9.65 5.17 -1.70
N LEU A 136 8.58 4.39 -1.57
CA LEU A 136 8.40 3.13 -2.30
C LEU A 136 8.36 3.37 -3.81
N GLN A 137 7.63 4.39 -4.27
CA GLN A 137 7.55 4.74 -5.68
C GLN A 137 8.94 5.08 -6.25
N GLN A 138 9.65 6.01 -5.61
CA GLN A 138 10.99 6.41 -6.02
C GLN A 138 11.98 5.23 -6.02
N MET A 139 11.86 4.34 -5.04
CA MET A 139 12.67 3.13 -4.98
C MET A 139 12.41 2.23 -6.19
N LEU A 140 11.16 2.03 -6.61
CA LEU A 140 10.80 1.19 -7.77
C LEU A 140 11.22 1.82 -9.10
N GLU A 141 11.06 3.13 -9.26
CA GLU A 141 11.50 3.85 -10.46
C GLU A 141 13.02 3.72 -10.69
N ASN A 142 13.81 3.59 -9.61
CA ASN A 142 15.24 3.33 -9.70
C ASN A 142 15.60 1.88 -10.10
N LEU A 143 14.66 0.93 -10.00
CA LEU A 143 14.85 -0.45 -10.49
C LEU A 143 14.58 -0.58 -11.99
N THR A 144 13.85 0.37 -12.58
CA THR A 144 13.50 0.39 -14.01
C THR A 144 14.49 1.17 -14.89
N ARG A 145 15.48 1.83 -14.29
CA ARG A 145 16.53 2.60 -14.98
C ARG A 145 17.78 1.75 -15.14
#